data_AF-A0A7Y5VTC4-F1
#
_entry.id   AF-A0A7Y5VTC4-F1
#
_cell.length_a   1.000
_cell.length_b   1.000
_cell.length_c   1.000
_cell.angle_alpha   90.00
_cell.angle_beta   90.00
_cell.angle_gamma   90.00
#
_symmetry.space_group_name_H-M   'P 1'
#
loop_
_entity.id
_entity.type
_entity.pdbx_description
1 polymer ?
#
loop_
_entity_poly.entity_id
_entity_poly.type
_entity_poly.pdbx_seq_one_letter_code
_entity_poly.pdbx_strand_id
1 'polypeptide(L)'
;MSRLAEVYDGGKTRLSAADIADARGLPRPFVAKILSLLSQAGLVIGSRGPGGGAALARHPAKIRLYDVFRLFEREDERRACPFGGGVCGDGDPCPLHHKLTALHDALHALLYDTTFDEFRVAYRTRSSQPPRKLPSGLTKTAVSPHARRLGTSEKHGWRYRQDS
;
A
#
# COMPACT_ATOMS: atom_id res chain seq x y z
N MET A 1 2.29 2.30 6.76
CA MET A 1 1.15 2.98 7.43
C MET A 1 0.57 2.16 8.56
N SER A 2 0.39 0.84 8.41
CA SER A 2 0.11 -0.10 9.52
C SER A 2 0.95 0.16 10.79
N ARG A 3 2.22 0.59 10.64
CA ARG A 3 3.09 0.98 11.77
C ARG A 3 2.44 1.99 12.73
N LEU A 4 1.64 2.94 12.24
CA LEU A 4 0.93 3.91 13.07
C LEU A 4 -0.15 3.26 13.95
N ALA A 5 -0.77 2.18 13.47
CA ALA A 5 -1.73 1.38 14.26
C ALA A 5 -1.03 0.50 15.29
N GLU A 6 0.12 -0.08 14.94
CA GLU A 6 0.92 -0.93 15.84
C GLU A 6 1.38 -0.19 17.10
N VAL A 7 1.74 1.09 16.96
CA VAL A 7 2.19 1.94 18.08
C VAL A 7 1.08 2.82 18.66
N TYR A 8 -0.18 2.56 18.29
CA TYR A 8 -1.27 3.43 18.70
C TYR A 8 -1.48 3.42 20.22
N ASP A 9 -1.35 4.60 20.83
CA ASP A 9 -1.42 4.85 22.28
C ASP A 9 -2.38 5.99 22.62
N GLY A 10 -3.45 6.14 21.81
CA GLY A 10 -4.33 7.30 21.87
C GLY A 10 -3.84 8.50 21.05
N GLY A 11 -2.90 8.28 20.13
CA GLY A 11 -2.37 9.31 19.23
C GLY A 11 -1.28 10.19 19.85
N LYS A 12 -0.67 9.74 20.96
CA LYS A 12 0.45 10.43 21.61
C LYS A 12 1.75 10.14 20.88
N THR A 13 1.98 8.89 20.50
CA THR A 13 3.11 8.47 19.68
C THR A 13 2.93 8.99 18.26
N ARG A 14 3.90 9.79 17.81
CA ARG A 14 3.98 10.35 16.46
C ARG A 14 5.22 9.83 15.78
N LEU A 15 5.08 9.35 14.55
CA LEU A 15 6.20 8.85 13.75
C LEU A 15 6.46 9.76 12.57
N SER A 16 7.73 10.08 12.34
CA SER A 16 8.14 10.76 11.12
C SER A 16 8.02 9.83 9.90
N ALA A 17 8.07 10.42 8.71
CA ALA A 17 8.18 9.64 7.48
C ALA A 17 9.49 8.81 7.43
N ALA A 18 10.55 9.25 8.12
CA ALA A 18 11.79 8.51 8.23
C ALA A 18 11.59 7.26 9.11
N ASP A 19 11.01 7.41 10.30
CA ASP A 19 10.76 6.28 11.21
C ASP A 19 9.92 5.18 10.55
N ILE A 20 8.89 5.57 9.79
CA ILE A 20 8.03 4.61 9.09
C ILE A 20 8.76 3.99 7.88
N ALA A 21 9.58 4.77 7.16
CA ALA A 21 10.36 4.28 6.04
C ALA A 21 11.38 3.22 6.48
N ASP A 22 12.13 3.51 7.53
CA ASP A 22 13.16 2.62 8.07
C ASP A 22 12.53 1.34 8.63
N ALA A 23 11.42 1.47 9.38
CA ALA A 23 10.68 0.32 9.91
C ALA A 23 10.05 -0.58 8.84
N ARG A 24 9.90 -0.10 7.60
CA ARG A 24 9.26 -0.83 6.49
C ARG A 24 10.17 -1.14 5.32
N GLY A 25 11.42 -0.67 5.34
CA GLY A 25 12.31 -0.79 4.19
C GLY A 25 11.77 -0.09 2.94
N LEU A 26 11.09 1.06 3.11
CA LEU A 26 10.48 1.81 2.00
C LEU A 26 11.20 3.15 1.75
N PRO A 27 11.20 3.68 0.53
CA PRO A 27 11.74 5.01 0.26
C PRO A 27 10.99 6.11 1.05
N ARG A 28 11.75 6.98 1.74
CA ARG A 28 11.19 8.11 2.51
C ARG A 28 10.23 9.00 1.70
N PRO A 29 10.53 9.40 0.44
CA PRO A 29 9.62 10.23 -0.35
C PRO A 29 8.27 9.55 -0.60
N PHE A 30 8.28 8.24 -0.82
CA PHE A 30 7.06 7.46 -1.00
C PHE A 30 6.20 7.48 0.28
N VAL A 31 6.80 7.17 1.43
CA VAL A 31 6.12 7.21 2.73
C VAL A 31 5.54 8.60 3.02
N ALA A 32 6.29 9.66 2.75
CA ALA A 32 5.80 11.04 2.91
C ALA A 32 4.60 11.35 2.02
N LYS A 33 4.61 10.89 0.75
CA LYS A 33 3.47 11.04 -0.16
C LYS A 33 2.22 10.31 0.36
N ILE A 34 2.37 9.07 0.84
CA ILE A 34 1.26 8.31 1.42
C ILE A 34 0.70 8.99 2.67
N LEU A 35 1.55 9.47 3.58
CA LEU A 35 1.11 10.21 4.77
C LEU A 35 0.35 11.49 4.41
N SER A 36 0.78 12.18 3.36
CA SER A 36 0.08 13.36 2.87
C SER A 36 -1.33 13.03 2.37
N LEU A 37 -1.49 11.94 1.60
CA LEU A 37 -2.80 11.49 1.12
C LEU A 37 -3.72 11.10 2.29
N LEU A 38 -3.20 10.32 3.24
CA LEU A 38 -3.96 9.93 4.43
C LEU A 38 -4.35 11.12 5.30
N SER A 39 -3.49 12.15 5.38
CA SER A 39 -3.77 13.36 6.14
C SER A 39 -4.88 14.18 5.50
N GLN A 40 -4.86 14.32 4.17
CA GLN A 40 -5.93 14.98 3.40
C GLN A 40 -7.27 14.26 3.57
N ALA A 41 -7.25 12.93 3.67
CA ALA A 41 -8.42 12.11 3.95
C ALA A 41 -8.86 12.10 5.43
N GLY A 42 -8.17 12.81 6.32
CA GLY A 42 -8.49 12.86 7.75
C GLY A 42 -8.22 11.55 8.51
N LEU A 43 -7.43 10.64 7.96
CA LEU A 43 -7.10 9.34 8.58
C LEU A 43 -5.87 9.44 9.50
N VAL A 44 -4.99 10.40 9.24
CA VAL A 44 -3.84 10.71 10.10
C VAL A 44 -3.80 12.20 10.43
N ILE A 45 -3.29 12.51 11.61
CA ILE A 45 -3.00 13.87 12.07
C ILE A 45 -1.49 14.04 12.25
N GLY A 46 -0.98 15.21 11.94
CA GLY A 46 0.45 15.49 12.09
C GLY A 46 0.81 16.90 11.69
N SER A 47 1.95 17.37 12.19
CA SER A 47 2.52 18.68 11.89
C SER A 47 3.78 18.54 11.04
N ARG A 48 4.03 19.57 10.21
CA ARG A 48 5.33 19.75 9.55
C ARG A 48 6.31 20.42 10.52
N GLY A 49 7.60 20.10 10.42
CA GLY A 49 8.68 20.75 11.17
C GLY A 49 9.59 19.78 11.95
N PRO A 50 10.69 20.27 12.54
CA PRO A 50 11.56 19.49 13.42
C PRO A 50 10.78 18.96 14.63
N GLY A 51 10.82 17.64 14.88
CA GLY A 51 10.00 16.98 15.91
C GLY A 51 8.55 16.69 15.50
N GLY A 52 8.16 17.03 14.26
CA GLY A 52 6.86 16.68 13.70
C GLY A 52 6.74 15.20 13.33
N GLY A 53 5.52 14.67 13.39
CA GLY A 53 5.23 13.29 13.03
C GLY A 53 3.74 13.05 12.83
N ALA A 54 3.42 11.95 12.17
CA ALA A 54 2.05 11.50 11.94
C ALA A 54 1.60 10.54 13.04
N ALA A 55 0.33 10.63 13.40
CA ALA A 55 -0.41 9.69 14.23
C ALA A 55 -1.77 9.40 13.58
N LEU A 56 -2.42 8.29 13.94
CA LEU A 56 -3.79 8.05 13.49
C LEU A 56 -4.73 9.11 14.07
N ALA A 57 -5.66 9.60 13.24
CA ALA A 57 -6.62 10.63 13.65
C ALA A 57 -7.68 10.13 14.64
N ARG A 58 -7.89 8.80 14.67
CA ARG A 58 -8.87 8.12 15.51
C ARG A 58 -8.39 6.72 15.86
N HIS A 59 -9.11 6.04 16.77
CA HIS A 59 -8.78 4.68 17.18
C HIS A 59 -8.69 3.72 15.97
N PRO A 60 -7.72 2.79 15.90
CA PRO A 60 -7.57 1.85 14.78
C PRO A 60 -8.85 1.07 14.44
N ALA A 61 -9.61 0.65 15.45
CA ALA A 61 -10.93 0.03 15.29
C ALA A 61 -12.01 0.89 14.61
N LYS A 62 -11.75 2.18 14.37
CA LYS A 62 -12.62 3.11 13.65
C LYS A 62 -12.08 3.48 12.27
N ILE A 63 -11.00 2.84 11.82
CA ILE A 63 -10.40 3.06 10.50
C ILE A 63 -10.48 1.73 9.75
N ARG A 64 -11.35 1.67 8.74
CA ARG A 64 -11.51 0.48 7.89
C ARG A 64 -10.36 0.38 6.90
N LEU A 65 -10.03 -0.83 6.45
CA LEU A 65 -9.11 -0.98 5.31
C LEU A 65 -9.69 -0.29 4.07
N TYR A 66 -11.01 -0.33 3.91
CA TYR A 66 -11.74 0.38 2.87
C TYR A 66 -11.46 1.89 2.84
N ASP A 67 -11.35 2.54 4.01
CA ASP A 67 -11.07 3.99 4.11
C ASP A 67 -9.73 4.36 3.45
N VAL A 68 -8.75 3.45 3.49
CA VAL A 68 -7.44 3.63 2.86
C VAL A 68 -7.46 3.17 1.41
N PHE A 69 -8.08 2.02 1.13
CA PHE A 69 -8.18 1.45 -0.21
C PHE A 69 -8.78 2.45 -1.21
N ARG A 70 -9.88 3.10 -0.84
CA ARG A 70 -10.58 4.07 -1.71
C ARG A 70 -9.78 5.33 -2.07
N LEU A 71 -8.63 5.58 -1.42
CA LEU A 71 -7.76 6.72 -1.74
C LEU A 71 -6.80 6.42 -2.90
N PHE A 72 -6.62 5.13 -3.23
CA PHE A 72 -5.76 4.66 -4.30
C PHE A 72 -6.55 4.14 -5.50
N GLU A 73 -7.79 3.72 -5.28
CA GLU A 73 -8.73 3.40 -6.34
C GLU A 73 -9.44 4.64 -6.87
N ARG A 74 -9.81 4.60 -8.15
CA ARG A 74 -10.60 5.65 -8.80
C ARG A 74 -12.08 5.46 -8.45
N GLU A 75 -12.78 6.54 -8.12
CA GLU A 75 -14.23 6.55 -7.79
C GLU A 75 -15.12 6.00 -8.93
N ASP A 76 -14.59 5.90 -10.16
CA ASP A 76 -15.34 5.60 -11.38
C ASP A 76 -15.48 4.10 -11.73
N GLU A 77 -14.83 3.18 -11.03
CA GLU A 77 -14.88 1.74 -11.37
C GLU A 77 -16.05 1.01 -10.68
N ARG A 78 -17.24 1.61 -10.76
CA ARG A 78 -18.50 0.99 -10.34
C ARG A 78 -18.71 -0.33 -11.09
N ARG A 79 -18.33 -1.47 -10.48
CA ARG A 79 -18.62 -2.82 -10.99
C ARG A 79 -18.36 -2.97 -12.50
N ALA A 80 -17.37 -2.25 -13.03
CA ALA A 80 -17.08 -2.28 -14.44
C ALA A 80 -16.58 -3.68 -14.75
N CYS A 81 -17.23 -4.36 -15.70
CA CYS A 81 -16.76 -5.68 -16.07
C CYS A 81 -15.34 -5.55 -16.62
N PRO A 82 -14.37 -6.36 -16.16
CA PRO A 82 -13.00 -6.30 -16.67
C PRO A 82 -12.94 -6.63 -18.18
N PHE A 83 -14.01 -7.18 -18.73
CA PHE A 83 -14.18 -7.49 -20.14
C PHE A 83 -14.87 -6.37 -20.96
N GLY A 84 -15.16 -5.21 -20.35
CA GLY A 84 -15.73 -4.04 -21.01
C GLY A 84 -17.24 -3.86 -20.81
N GLY A 85 -17.73 -2.65 -21.12
CA GLY A 85 -19.16 -2.33 -21.18
C GLY A 85 -19.84 -3.07 -22.33
N GLY A 86 -21.08 -3.53 -22.12
CA GLY A 86 -21.83 -4.33 -23.09
C GLY A 86 -21.57 -5.84 -23.04
N VAL A 87 -20.53 -6.30 -22.33
CA VAL A 87 -20.35 -7.73 -22.00
C VAL A 87 -21.11 -8.07 -20.70
N CYS A 88 -21.15 -7.15 -19.75
CA CYS A 88 -21.84 -7.32 -18.48
C CYS A 88 -22.60 -6.02 -18.19
N GLY A 89 -23.87 -5.97 -18.56
CA GLY A 89 -24.71 -4.76 -18.52
C GLY A 89 -25.32 -4.43 -19.90
N ASP A 90 -26.55 -3.88 -19.86
CA ASP A 90 -27.53 -3.73 -20.95
C ASP A 90 -27.70 -5.00 -21.82
N GLY A 91 -28.27 -6.04 -21.19
CA GLY A 91 -28.59 -7.33 -21.82
C GLY A 91 -28.49 -8.51 -20.84
N ASP A 92 -28.42 -9.73 -21.37
CA ASP A 92 -28.22 -10.94 -20.58
C ASP A 92 -26.83 -10.95 -19.90
N PRO A 93 -26.71 -11.42 -18.65
CA PRO A 93 -25.43 -11.49 -17.95
C PRO A 93 -24.47 -12.44 -18.67
N CYS A 94 -23.21 -12.03 -18.86
CA CYS A 94 -22.21 -12.94 -19.42
C CYS A 94 -22.01 -14.18 -18.53
N PRO A 95 -21.42 -15.26 -19.07
CA PRO A 95 -21.17 -16.50 -18.31
C PRO A 95 -20.33 -16.34 -17.03
N LEU A 96 -19.59 -15.22 -16.90
CA LEU A 96 -18.74 -14.93 -15.75
C LEU A 96 -19.38 -13.96 -14.75
N HIS A 97 -20.54 -13.37 -15.05
CA HIS A 97 -21.14 -12.28 -14.30
C HIS A 97 -21.28 -12.60 -12.80
N HIS A 98 -21.94 -13.72 -12.47
CA HIS A 98 -22.17 -14.08 -11.07
C HIS A 98 -20.87 -14.39 -10.31
N LYS A 99 -19.88 -14.99 -10.98
CA LYS A 99 -18.57 -15.30 -10.37
C LYS A 99 -17.79 -14.02 -10.05
N LEU A 100 -17.78 -13.06 -10.97
CA LEU A 100 -17.13 -11.77 -10.78
C LEU A 100 -17.83 -10.91 -9.74
N THR A 101 -19.16 -10.85 -9.76
CA THR A 101 -19.94 -10.13 -8.73
C THR A 101 -19.67 -10.71 -7.34
N ALA A 102 -19.72 -12.04 -7.19
CA ALA A 102 -19.44 -12.68 -5.92
C ALA A 102 -18.01 -12.40 -5.40
N LEU A 103 -17.02 -12.39 -6.30
CA LEU A 103 -15.63 -12.03 -5.95
C LEU A 103 -15.52 -10.58 -5.48
N HIS A 104 -16.13 -9.64 -6.21
CA HIS A 104 -16.13 -8.23 -5.83
C HIS A 104 -16.84 -8.00 -4.49
N ASP A 105 -17.97 -8.65 -4.26
CA ASP A 105 -18.72 -8.55 -3.00
C ASP A 105 -17.89 -9.10 -1.83
N ALA A 106 -17.21 -10.24 -2.02
CA ALA A 106 -16.33 -10.81 -0.99
C ALA A 106 -15.13 -9.90 -0.67
N LEU A 107 -14.48 -9.32 -1.69
CA LEU A 107 -13.39 -8.36 -1.50
C LEU A 107 -13.90 -7.10 -0.76
N HIS A 108 -15.05 -6.57 -1.18
CA HIS A 108 -15.63 -5.38 -0.57
C HIS A 108 -16.00 -5.63 0.90
N ALA A 109 -16.62 -6.77 1.21
CA ALA A 109 -16.91 -7.19 2.58
C ALA A 109 -15.63 -7.25 3.42
N LEU A 110 -14.58 -7.91 2.92
CA LEU A 110 -13.29 -7.97 3.61
C LEU A 110 -12.75 -6.57 3.92
N LEU A 111 -12.71 -5.67 2.93
CA LEU A 111 -12.19 -4.31 3.11
C LEU A 111 -13.02 -3.48 4.10
N TYR A 112 -14.34 -3.69 4.14
CA TYR A 112 -15.27 -2.92 4.96
C TYR A 112 -15.32 -3.42 6.41
N ASP A 113 -15.22 -4.72 6.62
CA ASP A 113 -15.31 -5.35 7.94
C ASP A 113 -13.94 -5.39 8.64
N THR A 114 -12.85 -5.34 7.88
CA THR A 114 -11.49 -5.30 8.45
C THR A 114 -11.09 -3.87 8.82
N THR A 115 -10.53 -3.71 10.02
CA THR A 115 -10.05 -2.41 10.51
C THR A 115 -8.54 -2.42 10.76
N PHE A 116 -7.95 -1.24 10.92
CA PHE A 116 -6.54 -1.09 11.30
C PHE A 116 -6.24 -1.68 12.68
N ASP A 117 -7.26 -2.04 13.48
CA ASP A 117 -7.06 -2.70 14.78
C ASP A 117 -6.38 -4.07 14.65
N GLU A 118 -6.57 -4.76 13.52
CA GLU A 118 -5.87 -6.02 13.22
C GLU A 118 -4.35 -5.88 13.35
N PHE A 119 -3.79 -4.78 12.85
CA PHE A 119 -2.36 -4.51 12.97
C PHE A 119 -1.93 -4.24 14.41
N ARG A 120 -2.78 -3.55 15.20
CA ARG A 120 -2.52 -3.26 16.61
C ARG A 120 -2.52 -4.55 17.43
N VAL A 121 -3.55 -5.40 17.26
CA VAL A 121 -3.67 -6.68 17.97
C VAL A 121 -2.50 -7.59 17.61
N ALA A 122 -2.24 -7.80 16.31
CA ALA A 122 -1.16 -8.66 15.85
C ALA A 122 0.22 -8.22 16.37
N TYR A 123 0.48 -6.92 16.44
CA TYR A 123 1.73 -6.40 16.99
C TYR A 123 1.85 -6.65 18.50
N ARG A 124 0.78 -6.42 19.27
CA ARG A 124 0.79 -6.69 20.72
C ARG A 124 1.05 -8.17 21.00
N THR A 125 0.33 -9.07 20.33
CA THR A 125 0.52 -10.52 20.49
C THR A 125 1.94 -10.97 20.14
N ARG A 126 2.53 -10.43 19.07
CA ARG A 126 3.93 -10.74 18.68
C ARG A 126 4.95 -10.12 19.61
N SER A 127 4.71 -8.92 20.13
CA SER A 127 5.61 -8.26 21.09
C SER A 127 5.65 -8.98 22.44
N SER A 128 4.56 -9.68 22.81
CA SER A 128 4.51 -10.57 23.97
C SER A 128 5.06 -11.98 23.70
N GLN A 129 5.36 -12.33 22.44
CA GLN A 129 5.94 -13.62 22.07
C GLN A 129 7.46 -13.47 21.83
N PRO A 130 8.29 -14.43 22.28
CA PRO A 130 9.71 -14.41 21.93
C PRO A 130 9.88 -14.43 20.40
N PRO A 131 10.92 -13.78 19.84
CA PRO A 131 11.12 -13.69 18.41
C PRO A 131 11.09 -15.09 17.80
N ARG A 132 10.14 -15.31 16.87
CA ARG A 132 10.00 -16.59 16.17
C ARG A 132 11.30 -16.85 15.41
N LYS A 133 12.06 -17.86 15.83
CA LYS A 133 13.26 -18.29 15.09
C LYS A 133 12.83 -18.57 13.65
N LEU A 134 13.45 -17.88 12.69
CA LEU A 134 13.26 -18.23 11.28
C LEU A 134 13.70 -19.70 11.11
N PRO A 135 12.95 -20.52 10.35
CA PRO A 135 13.40 -21.87 10.02
C PRO A 135 14.78 -21.77 9.35
N SER A 136 15.72 -22.57 9.82
CA SER A 136 17.16 -22.50 9.52
C SER A 136 17.55 -22.94 8.09
N GLY A 137 16.68 -22.71 7.10
CA GLY A 137 16.84 -23.22 5.73
C GLY A 137 16.75 -22.17 4.62
N LEU A 138 16.57 -20.88 4.92
CA LEU A 138 16.66 -19.80 3.92
C LEU A 138 18.05 -19.18 4.00
N THR A 139 19.00 -19.74 3.27
CA THR A 139 20.30 -19.13 3.05
C THR A 139 20.10 -17.76 2.40
N LYS A 140 20.78 -16.75 2.95
CA LYS A 140 20.86 -15.40 2.39
C LYS A 140 21.44 -15.50 0.98
N THR A 141 20.61 -15.49 -0.05
CA THR A 141 21.09 -15.22 -1.41
C THR A 141 21.59 -13.78 -1.42
N ALA A 142 22.90 -13.63 -1.59
CA ALA A 142 23.59 -12.36 -1.64
C ALA A 142 22.99 -11.47 -2.74
N VAL A 143 22.65 -10.22 -2.38
CA VAL A 143 22.44 -9.16 -3.35
C VAL A 143 23.79 -8.89 -4.00
N SER A 144 23.96 -9.34 -5.24
CA SER A 144 25.19 -9.20 -6.00
C SER A 144 25.47 -7.71 -6.31
N PRO A 145 26.67 -7.17 -6.02
CA PRO A 145 27.03 -5.80 -6.32
C PRO A 145 27.61 -5.73 -7.74
N HIS A 146 26.75 -5.54 -8.75
CA HIS A 146 27.23 -5.27 -10.10
C HIS A 146 26.39 -4.20 -10.81
N ALA A 147 26.80 -2.94 -10.64
CA ALA A 147 26.75 -1.92 -11.68
C ALA A 147 27.29 -0.59 -11.13
N ARG A 148 28.61 -0.38 -11.25
CA ARG A 148 29.18 0.97 -11.28
C ARG A 148 30.33 1.01 -12.28
N ARG A 149 30.22 1.99 -13.19
CA ARG A 149 31.18 2.49 -14.20
C ARG A 149 31.22 1.75 -15.54
N LEU A 150 30.72 2.43 -16.59
CA LEU A 150 31.46 3.07 -17.70
C LEU A 150 30.57 4.29 -18.09
N GLY A 151 31.02 5.53 -18.34
CA GLY A 151 32.23 5.98 -19.02
C GLY A 151 31.82 6.61 -20.37
N THR A 152 31.72 7.94 -20.39
CA THR A 152 31.81 8.92 -21.50
C THR A 152 31.81 8.49 -22.99
N SER A 153 31.18 9.33 -23.82
CA SER A 153 31.58 9.77 -25.19
C SER A 153 30.67 9.35 -26.38
N GLU A 154 30.05 10.39 -26.96
CA GLU A 154 29.89 10.75 -28.38
C GLU A 154 29.45 9.76 -29.48
N LYS A 155 28.37 10.20 -30.16
CA LYS A 155 28.13 10.31 -31.62
C LYS A 155 27.77 9.07 -32.46
N HIS A 156 26.90 9.38 -33.42
CA HIS A 156 26.43 8.64 -34.61
C HIS A 156 25.31 7.63 -34.34
N GLY A 157 24.13 7.67 -34.96
CA GLY A 157 23.75 8.23 -36.27
C GLY A 157 23.14 7.10 -37.09
N TRP A 158 21.89 6.71 -36.81
CA TRP A 158 21.21 5.62 -37.53
C TRP A 158 20.25 6.16 -38.58
N ARG A 159 20.65 6.04 -39.85
CA ARG A 159 19.81 6.19 -41.05
C ARG A 159 18.84 5.02 -41.13
N TYR A 160 17.55 5.32 -41.19
CA TYR A 160 16.48 4.37 -41.47
C TYR A 160 16.40 4.15 -43.00
N ARG A 161 16.44 2.89 -43.45
CA ARG A 161 16.23 2.49 -44.84
C ARG A 161 14.83 1.87 -44.90
N GLN A 162 13.89 2.51 -45.59
CA GLN A 162 12.58 1.94 -45.91
C GLN A 162 12.68 1.26 -47.28
N ASP A 163 12.42 -0.04 -47.31
CA ASP A 163 11.99 -0.75 -48.51
C ASP A 163 10.46 -0.68 -48.55
N SER A 164 9.91 -0.06 -49.60
CA SER A 164 8.66 -0.40 -50.32
C SER A 164 8.42 0.65 -51.40
#